data_AF-A0AAN7JHW4-F1
#
_entry.id   AF-A0AAN7JHW4-F1
#
_cell.length_a   1.000
_cell.length_b   1.000
_cell.length_c   1.000
_cell.angle_alpha   90.00
_cell.angle_beta   90.00
_cell.angle_gamma   90.00
#
_symmetry.space_group_name_H-M   'P 1'
#
loop_
_entity.id
_entity.type
_entity.pdbx_description
1 polymer ?
#
loop_
_entity_poly.entity_id
_entity_poly.type
_entity_poly.pdbx_seq_one_letter_code
_entity_poly.pdbx_strand_id
1 'polypeptide(L)'
;MECELESRFEVSRTTNYIHSRNFTRVALQFPDELLKYSTKVVSSLRNKLLSLKASNASEVKEDVRFFVMADTTFGSCCVDEVGASHISADCVIHYGHTCLSPTSSLPAFFVFGKSPMDISSCAKKIFNYASAASKPVLVLYGLEYAHIIMHLKEVMLEATSSSVSNIKLNFQVADVTCYTMNPSVNYENSCAALESYVDSFQDDDASASTSNKYRIGGLTWNLPQQRKMGEYLLFWIGDNNSAFENVVLTFNGCEIGELGSNFTFLTFTCVLLW
;
A
#
# COMPACT_ATOMS: atom_id res chain seq x y z
N MET A 1 23.94 6.74 6.26
CA MET A 1 23.47 6.95 4.87
C MET A 1 23.14 5.62 4.18
N GLU A 2 24.02 4.61 4.19
CA GLU A 2 23.72 3.30 3.59
C GLU A 2 22.57 2.55 4.29
N CYS A 3 22.57 2.49 5.63
CA CYS A 3 21.47 1.86 6.40
C CYS A 3 20.10 2.49 6.14
N GLU A 4 20.05 3.78 5.83
CA GLU A 4 18.81 4.50 5.54
C GLU A 4 18.24 4.09 4.18
N LEU A 5 19.09 3.96 3.17
CA LEU A 5 18.72 3.46 1.84
C LEU A 5 18.25 2.00 1.94
N GLU A 6 18.98 1.15 2.66
CA GLU A 6 18.60 -0.25 2.86
C GLU A 6 17.24 -0.41 3.55
N SER A 7 16.97 0.45 4.54
CA SER A 7 15.67 0.48 5.22
C SER A 7 14.56 1.00 4.31
N ARG A 8 14.81 2.05 3.54
CA ARG A 8 13.84 2.67 2.62
C ARG A 8 13.44 1.74 1.48
N PHE A 9 14.40 1.02 0.90
CA PHE A 9 14.17 0.08 -0.20
C PHE A 9 14.03 -1.38 0.27
N GLU A 10 13.88 -1.57 1.58
CA GLU A 10 13.60 -2.87 2.21
C GLU A 10 14.49 -4.01 1.70
N VAL A 11 15.79 -3.73 1.58
CA VAL A 11 16.78 -4.63 0.96
C VAL A 11 16.73 -6.01 1.63
N SER A 12 16.63 -6.05 2.97
CA SER A 12 16.59 -7.32 3.71
C SER A 12 15.32 -8.15 3.43
N ARG A 13 14.13 -7.53 3.36
CA ARG A 13 12.89 -8.25 3.03
C ARG A 13 12.91 -8.75 1.58
N THR A 14 13.41 -7.91 0.68
CA THR A 14 13.58 -8.24 -0.74
C THR A 14 14.53 -9.42 -0.93
N THR A 15 15.70 -9.41 -0.28
CA THR A 15 16.65 -10.53 -0.39
C THR A 15 16.11 -11.82 0.20
N ASN A 16 15.35 -11.76 1.30
CA ASN A 16 14.72 -12.94 1.89
C ASN A 16 13.63 -13.51 0.96
N TYR A 17 12.84 -12.65 0.32
CA TYR A 17 11.85 -13.06 -0.67
C TYR A 17 12.50 -13.77 -1.87
N ILE A 18 13.59 -13.20 -2.42
CA ILE A 18 14.36 -13.80 -3.51
C ILE A 18 14.97 -15.14 -3.07
N HIS A 19 15.62 -15.17 -1.92
CA HIS A 19 16.36 -16.34 -1.44
C HIS A 19 15.45 -17.52 -1.09
N SER A 20 14.30 -17.26 -0.45
CA SER A 20 13.33 -18.30 -0.05
C SER A 20 12.66 -18.98 -1.24
N ARG A 21 12.61 -18.32 -2.40
CA ARG A 21 11.98 -18.84 -3.63
C ARG A 21 12.97 -19.28 -4.70
N ASN A 22 14.27 -19.20 -4.42
CA ASN A 22 15.34 -19.57 -5.35
C ASN A 22 15.30 -18.83 -6.70
N PHE A 23 14.86 -17.57 -6.70
CA PHE A 23 14.86 -16.76 -7.92
C PHE A 23 16.29 -16.38 -8.32
N THR A 24 16.60 -16.49 -9.62
CA THR A 24 17.93 -16.22 -10.18
C THR A 24 17.92 -15.08 -11.20
N ARG A 25 16.75 -14.73 -11.76
CA ARG A 25 16.56 -13.60 -12.69
C ARG A 25 15.48 -12.69 -12.12
N VAL A 26 15.89 -11.55 -11.57
CA VAL A 26 14.98 -10.64 -10.85
C VAL A 26 14.88 -9.32 -11.61
N ALA A 27 13.67 -8.96 -12.02
CA ALA A 27 13.37 -7.65 -12.58
C ALA A 27 13.15 -6.64 -11.44
N LEU A 28 13.80 -5.48 -11.51
CA LEU A 28 13.64 -4.38 -10.57
C LEU A 28 12.97 -3.22 -11.31
N GLN A 29 11.70 -3.02 -11.03
CA GLN A 29 10.87 -2.02 -11.67
C GLN A 29 10.83 -0.76 -10.80
N PHE A 30 11.33 0.35 -11.35
CA PHE A 30 11.38 1.64 -10.67
C PHE A 30 10.56 2.69 -11.43
N PRO A 31 9.81 3.54 -10.71
CA PRO A 31 9.29 4.77 -11.28
C PRO A 31 10.44 5.76 -11.50
N ASP A 32 10.22 6.73 -12.38
CA ASP A 32 11.22 7.69 -12.83
C ASP A 32 11.92 8.42 -11.67
N GLU A 33 11.19 8.78 -10.62
CA GLU A 33 11.74 9.54 -9.48
C GLU A 33 12.72 8.69 -8.64
N LEU A 34 12.58 7.36 -8.67
CA LEU A 34 13.37 6.41 -7.92
C LEU A 34 14.50 5.79 -8.74
N LEU A 35 14.51 5.95 -10.07
CA LEU A 35 15.49 5.33 -10.96
C LEU A 35 16.94 5.73 -10.62
N LYS A 36 17.15 6.94 -10.09
CA LYS A 36 18.46 7.43 -9.60
C LYS A 36 19.07 6.58 -8.47
N TYR A 37 18.26 5.79 -7.75
CA TYR A 37 18.73 4.90 -6.68
C TYR A 37 19.04 3.48 -7.14
N SER A 38 18.66 3.12 -8.37
CA SER A 38 18.72 1.74 -8.91
C SER A 38 20.08 1.07 -8.72
N THR A 39 21.18 1.74 -9.09
CA THR A 39 22.54 1.19 -8.98
C THR A 39 22.94 0.89 -7.54
N LYS A 40 22.57 1.75 -6.59
CA LYS A 40 22.82 1.57 -5.15
C LYS A 40 21.98 0.42 -4.60
N VAL A 41 20.69 0.36 -4.95
CA VAL A 41 19.80 -0.73 -4.54
C VAL A 41 20.32 -2.07 -5.05
N VAL A 42 20.71 -2.17 -6.32
CA VAL A 42 21.31 -3.38 -6.91
C VAL A 42 22.57 -3.80 -6.14
N SER A 43 23.46 -2.85 -5.82
CA SER A 43 24.67 -3.13 -5.04
C SER A 43 24.34 -3.68 -3.65
N SER A 44 23.43 -3.03 -2.91
CA SER A 44 22.99 -3.48 -1.59
C SER A 44 22.33 -4.87 -1.63
N LEU A 45 21.47 -5.14 -2.62
CA LEU A 45 20.85 -6.45 -2.80
C LEU A 45 21.90 -7.55 -3.05
N ARG A 46 22.88 -7.30 -3.93
CA ARG A 46 23.98 -8.24 -4.19
C ARG A 46 24.80 -8.53 -2.93
N ASN A 47 25.23 -7.48 -2.23
CA ASN A 47 26.05 -7.62 -1.01
C ASN A 47 25.30 -8.40 0.08
N LYS A 48 24.01 -8.13 0.25
CA LYS A 48 23.16 -8.82 1.22
C LYS A 48 22.95 -10.29 0.85
N LEU A 49 22.70 -10.60 -0.42
CA LEU A 49 22.60 -11.98 -0.90
C LEU A 49 23.90 -12.77 -0.73
N LEU A 50 25.06 -12.16 -1.00
CA LEU A 50 26.37 -12.80 -0.77
C LEU A 50 26.58 -13.14 0.72
N SER A 51 26.18 -12.23 1.60
CA SER A 51 26.25 -12.43 3.06
C SER A 51 25.33 -13.58 3.53
N LEU A 52 24.15 -13.73 2.93
CA LEU A 52 23.23 -14.85 3.19
C LEU A 52 23.77 -16.19 2.66
N LYS A 53 24.52 -16.20 1.54
CA LYS A 53 25.19 -17.40 1.04
C LYS A 53 26.34 -17.84 1.94
N ALA A 54 27.15 -16.89 2.44
CA ALA A 54 28.30 -17.19 3.30
C ALA A 54 27.92 -17.81 4.66
N SER A 55 26.72 -17.52 5.17
CA SER A 55 26.21 -18.04 6.43
C SER A 55 25.54 -19.42 6.31
N ASN A 56 25.05 -19.78 5.13
CA ASN A 56 24.41 -21.06 4.85
C ASN A 56 25.34 -21.92 3.98
N ALA A 57 26.33 -22.57 4.60
CA ALA A 57 27.40 -23.36 3.96
C ALA A 57 26.94 -24.63 3.20
N SER A 58 25.71 -24.68 2.68
CA SER A 58 25.15 -25.83 1.99
C SER A 58 24.30 -25.37 0.80
N GLU A 59 24.67 -25.92 -0.36
CA GLU A 59 24.13 -25.71 -1.72
C GLU A 59 24.66 -24.50 -2.51
N VAL A 60 25.28 -24.82 -3.65
CA VAL A 60 25.67 -23.88 -4.71
C VAL A 60 24.39 -23.37 -5.38
N LYS A 61 23.75 -22.35 -4.80
CA LYS A 61 22.69 -21.60 -5.49
C LYS A 61 23.33 -20.70 -6.55
N GLU A 62 22.80 -20.72 -7.77
CA GLU A 62 23.19 -19.82 -8.86
C GLU A 62 23.20 -18.35 -8.40
N ASP A 63 24.00 -17.53 -9.07
CA ASP A 63 24.04 -16.09 -8.78
C ASP A 63 22.82 -15.38 -9.32
N VAL A 64 22.23 -14.52 -8.47
CA VAL A 64 21.06 -13.73 -8.82
C VAL A 64 21.46 -12.59 -9.73
N ARG A 65 20.87 -12.55 -10.93
CA ARG A 65 21.00 -11.48 -11.91
C ARG A 65 19.84 -10.50 -11.74
N PHE A 66 20.18 -9.24 -11.53
CA PHE A 66 19.24 -8.14 -11.44
C PHE A 66 19.17 -7.38 -12.75
N PHE A 67 17.95 -7.07 -13.20
CA PHE A 67 17.68 -6.27 -14.39
C PHE A 67 16.85 -5.06 -13.98
N VAL A 68 17.39 -3.87 -14.21
CA VAL A 68 16.68 -2.61 -13.89
C VAL A 68 15.76 -2.27 -15.05
N MET A 69 14.49 -2.09 -14.74
CA MET A 69 13.44 -1.64 -15.66
C MET A 69 12.94 -0.27 -15.19
N ALA A 70 12.80 0.65 -16.12
CA ALA A 70 12.11 1.91 -15.89
C ALA A 70 10.64 1.72 -16.25
N ASP A 71 9.76 2.29 -15.44
CA ASP A 71 8.34 2.31 -15.74
C ASP A 71 8.02 3.13 -16.98
N THR A 72 6.88 2.80 -17.59
CA THR A 72 6.31 3.69 -18.60
C THR A 72 5.64 4.88 -17.91
N THR A 73 5.70 6.04 -18.54
CA THR A 73 5.10 7.29 -18.04
C THR A 73 3.58 7.15 -17.81
N PHE A 74 2.92 6.21 -18.49
CA PHE A 74 1.51 5.88 -18.30
C PHE A 74 1.38 4.44 -17.79
N GLY A 75 1.25 4.25 -16.48
CA GLY A 75 1.13 2.92 -15.88
C GLY A 75 2.21 2.55 -14.87
N SER A 76 2.92 3.54 -14.31
CA SER A 76 3.93 3.33 -13.25
C SER A 76 3.40 2.67 -11.98
N CYS A 77 2.08 2.57 -11.79
CA CYS A 77 1.49 1.89 -10.64
C CYS A 77 1.31 0.37 -10.82
N CYS A 78 1.47 -0.14 -12.05
CA CYS A 78 1.22 -1.54 -12.41
C CYS A 78 2.55 -2.31 -12.58
N VAL A 79 2.50 -3.63 -12.40
CA VAL A 79 3.65 -4.49 -12.68
C VAL A 79 3.80 -4.69 -14.19
N ASP A 80 4.99 -4.40 -14.74
CA ASP A 80 5.28 -4.63 -16.16
C ASP A 80 5.69 -6.10 -16.41
N GLU A 81 4.69 -6.97 -16.54
CA GLU A 81 4.90 -8.39 -16.83
C GLU A 81 5.50 -8.63 -18.23
N VAL A 82 5.19 -7.77 -19.20
CA VAL A 82 5.69 -7.91 -20.58
C VAL A 82 7.18 -7.59 -20.62
N GLY A 83 7.60 -6.47 -20.05
CA GLY A 83 9.02 -6.10 -19.93
C GLY A 83 9.83 -7.15 -19.16
N ALA A 84 9.28 -7.66 -18.06
CA ALA A 84 9.89 -8.73 -17.28
C ALA A 84 9.99 -10.06 -18.08
N SER A 85 9.00 -10.37 -18.93
CA SER A 85 9.01 -11.59 -19.74
C SER A 85 10.10 -11.60 -20.81
N HIS A 86 10.45 -10.45 -21.39
CA HIS A 86 11.51 -10.33 -22.41
C HIS A 86 12.91 -10.69 -21.87
N ILE A 87 13.11 -10.53 -20.57
CA ILE A 87 14.31 -10.96 -19.87
C ILE A 87 14.10 -12.27 -19.12
N SER A 88 13.00 -12.99 -19.35
CA SER A 88 12.65 -14.24 -18.66
C SER A 88 12.87 -14.12 -17.14
N ALA A 89 12.36 -13.04 -16.53
CA ALA A 89 12.48 -12.85 -15.10
C ALA A 89 11.62 -13.87 -14.35
N ASP A 90 12.10 -14.33 -13.19
CA ASP A 90 11.36 -15.22 -12.31
C ASP A 90 10.36 -14.45 -11.43
N CYS A 91 10.66 -13.16 -11.16
CA CYS A 91 9.80 -12.27 -10.41
C CYS A 91 10.10 -10.79 -10.71
N VAL A 92 9.16 -9.94 -10.32
CA VAL A 92 9.31 -8.48 -10.34
C VAL A 92 9.37 -7.94 -8.92
N ILE A 93 10.35 -7.10 -8.63
CA ILE A 93 10.36 -6.23 -7.45
C ILE A 93 9.91 -4.85 -7.91
N HIS A 94 8.71 -4.44 -7.49
CA HIS A 94 8.09 -3.18 -7.89
C HIS A 94 8.26 -2.14 -6.77
N TYR A 95 8.93 -1.04 -7.08
CA TYR A 95 9.26 0.01 -6.12
C TYR A 95 8.31 1.20 -6.23
N GLY A 96 7.93 1.78 -5.09
CA GLY A 96 7.17 3.03 -5.04
C GLY A 96 5.66 2.84 -5.11
N HIS A 97 5.00 3.77 -5.80
CA HIS A 97 3.54 3.82 -5.88
C HIS A 97 2.99 2.63 -6.67
N THR A 98 1.96 1.97 -6.15
CA THR A 98 1.33 0.83 -6.84
C THR A 98 -0.17 0.78 -6.62
N CYS A 99 -0.89 0.30 -7.62
CA CYS A 99 -2.33 0.02 -7.52
C CYS A 99 -2.63 -1.38 -6.97
N LEU A 100 -1.62 -2.25 -6.83
CA LEU A 100 -1.76 -3.68 -6.52
C LEU A 100 -2.75 -4.40 -7.47
N SER A 101 -2.71 -4.06 -8.76
CA SER A 101 -3.42 -4.85 -9.78
C SER A 101 -2.92 -6.30 -9.80
N PRO A 102 -3.82 -7.31 -9.92
CA PRO A 102 -3.42 -8.71 -9.98
C PRO A 102 -2.42 -8.98 -11.09
N THR A 103 -1.41 -9.80 -10.80
CA THR A 103 -0.49 -10.32 -11.82
C THR A 103 -1.02 -11.62 -12.43
N SER A 104 -0.68 -11.86 -13.69
CA SER A 104 -1.19 -12.98 -14.49
C SER A 104 -0.17 -14.10 -14.73
N SER A 105 1.11 -13.75 -14.79
CA SER A 105 2.19 -14.61 -15.26
C SER A 105 3.37 -14.69 -14.29
N LEU A 106 3.68 -13.59 -13.60
CA LEU A 106 4.85 -13.49 -12.72
C LEU A 106 4.48 -13.08 -11.30
N PRO A 107 5.16 -13.64 -10.28
CA PRO A 107 5.02 -13.16 -8.93
C PRO A 107 5.70 -11.80 -8.77
N ALA A 108 5.08 -10.91 -8.01
CA ALA A 108 5.58 -9.58 -7.72
C ALA A 108 5.77 -9.36 -6.21
N PHE A 109 6.81 -8.61 -5.85
CA PHE A 109 7.06 -8.14 -4.50
C PHE A 109 7.10 -6.61 -4.50
N PHE A 110 6.31 -5.99 -3.63
CA PHE A 110 6.13 -4.56 -3.61
C PHE A 110 6.92 -3.92 -2.47
N VAL A 111 7.62 -2.84 -2.79
CA VAL A 111 8.38 -2.01 -1.85
C VAL A 111 7.90 -0.57 -1.97
N PHE A 112 6.99 -0.17 -1.09
CA PHE A 112 6.31 1.13 -1.18
C PHE A 112 7.21 2.32 -0.83
N GLY A 113 8.31 2.08 -0.12
CA GLY A 113 9.15 3.12 0.45
C GLY A 113 8.69 3.54 1.85
N LYS A 114 9.40 4.51 2.42
CA LYS A 114 9.18 5.00 3.79
C LYS A 114 9.20 6.52 3.80
N SER A 115 8.03 7.13 3.64
CA SER A 115 7.90 8.59 3.71
C SER A 115 7.87 9.07 5.16
N PRO A 116 8.66 10.10 5.50
CA PRO A 116 8.73 10.59 6.88
C PRO A 116 7.39 11.22 7.30
N MET A 117 7.03 11.06 8.58
CA MET A 117 5.85 11.69 9.17
C MET A 117 6.03 11.86 10.68
N ASP A 118 5.56 12.99 11.20
CA ASP A 118 5.36 13.15 12.64
C ASP A 118 4.02 12.53 13.07
N ILE A 119 4.12 11.31 13.62
CA ILE A 119 2.98 10.52 14.09
C ILE A 119 2.23 11.25 15.21
N SER A 120 2.94 11.95 16.10
CA SER A 120 2.33 12.63 17.26
C SER A 120 1.47 13.82 16.82
N SER A 121 1.98 14.64 15.90
CA SER A 121 1.22 15.74 15.31
C SER A 121 0.03 15.24 14.49
N CYS A 122 0.22 14.18 13.69
CA CYS A 122 -0.83 13.56 12.90
C CYS A 122 -1.98 13.04 13.79
N ALA A 123 -1.67 12.24 14.81
CA ALA A 123 -2.64 11.70 15.75
C ALA A 123 -3.44 12.80 16.47
N LYS A 124 -2.77 13.86 16.94
CA LYS A 124 -3.42 15.02 17.58
C LYS A 124 -4.43 15.70 16.65
N LYS A 125 -4.08 15.88 15.37
CA LYS A 125 -4.98 16.51 14.39
C LYS A 125 -6.20 15.63 14.14
N ILE A 126 -6.00 14.35 13.88
CA ILE A 126 -7.11 13.40 13.69
C ILE A 126 -8.02 13.41 14.93
N PHE A 127 -7.44 13.37 16.13
CA PHE A 127 -8.20 13.38 17.39
C PHE A 127 -9.02 14.67 17.59
N ASN A 128 -8.43 15.84 17.34
CA ASN A 128 -9.11 17.13 17.49
C ASN A 128 -10.31 17.23 16.55
N TYR A 129 -10.16 16.82 15.28
CA TYR A 129 -11.25 16.84 14.31
C TYR A 129 -12.32 15.77 14.60
N ALA A 130 -11.90 14.55 14.96
CA ALA A 130 -12.79 13.47 15.33
C ALA A 130 -13.69 13.85 16.51
N SER A 131 -13.10 14.52 17.51
CA SER A 131 -13.82 15.02 18.70
C SER A 131 -14.86 16.08 18.36
N ALA A 132 -14.65 16.88 17.32
CA ALA A 132 -15.59 17.90 16.88
C ALA A 132 -16.75 17.31 16.04
N ALA A 133 -16.47 16.29 15.22
CA ALA A 133 -17.43 15.77 14.25
C ALA A 133 -18.42 14.72 14.81
N SER A 134 -18.14 14.09 15.96
CA SER A 134 -18.96 13.03 16.56
C SER A 134 -19.28 11.83 15.63
N LYS A 135 -18.49 11.65 14.55
CA LYS A 135 -18.61 10.54 13.60
C LYS A 135 -17.48 9.53 13.78
N PRO A 136 -17.69 8.25 13.45
CA PRO A 136 -16.60 7.28 13.36
C PRO A 136 -15.60 7.72 12.29
N VAL A 137 -14.31 7.47 12.55
CA VAL A 137 -13.21 7.91 11.69
C VAL A 137 -12.60 6.72 10.96
N LEU A 138 -12.42 6.85 9.64
CA LEU A 138 -11.66 5.93 8.82
C LEU A 138 -10.41 6.64 8.27
N VAL A 139 -9.23 6.08 8.55
CA VAL A 139 -7.96 6.60 8.04
C VAL A 139 -7.49 5.77 6.85
N LEU A 140 -7.34 6.42 5.70
CA LEU A 140 -6.71 5.93 4.48
C LEU A 140 -5.35 6.62 4.29
N TYR A 141 -4.45 6.03 3.53
CA TYR A 141 -3.09 6.55 3.38
C TYR A 141 -2.40 6.11 2.09
N GLY A 142 -1.44 6.92 1.62
CA GLY A 142 -0.48 6.48 0.61
C GLY A 142 0.38 5.33 1.15
N LEU A 143 0.60 4.28 0.34
CA LEU A 143 1.29 3.06 0.76
C LEU A 143 2.71 3.31 1.29
N GLU A 144 3.35 4.41 0.91
CA GLU A 144 4.63 4.89 1.44
C GLU A 144 4.62 5.17 2.96
N TYR A 145 3.43 5.33 3.56
CA TYR A 145 3.24 5.48 5.00
C TYR A 145 2.90 4.17 5.72
N ALA A 146 2.78 3.03 5.02
CA ALA A 146 2.41 1.75 5.64
C ALA A 146 3.29 1.38 6.85
N HIS A 147 4.58 1.75 6.82
CA HIS A 147 5.55 1.48 7.88
C HIS A 147 5.26 2.18 9.22
N ILE A 148 4.52 3.29 9.24
CA ILE A 148 4.18 4.04 10.46
C ILE A 148 2.77 3.75 10.99
N ILE A 149 1.92 3.10 10.20
CA ILE A 149 0.49 2.95 10.52
C ILE A 149 0.27 2.16 11.81
N MET A 150 1.11 1.15 12.09
CA MET A 150 1.02 0.42 13.37
C MET A 150 1.24 1.33 14.58
N HIS A 151 2.28 2.18 14.52
CA HIS A 151 2.57 3.14 15.58
C HIS A 151 1.47 4.22 15.67
N LEU A 152 0.90 4.65 14.54
CA LEU A 152 -0.25 5.56 14.54
C LEU A 152 -1.45 4.95 15.25
N LYS A 153 -1.79 3.68 14.98
CA LYS A 153 -2.86 2.94 15.67
C LYS A 153 -2.62 2.91 17.18
N GLU A 154 -1.39 2.62 17.62
CA GLU A 154 -1.01 2.59 19.04
C GLU A 154 -1.19 3.96 19.71
N VAL A 155 -0.61 5.01 19.14
CA VAL A 155 -0.71 6.39 19.67
C VAL A 155 -2.17 6.86 19.74
N MET A 156 -3.00 6.50 18.75
CA MET A 156 -4.42 6.83 18.75
C MET A 156 -5.22 6.07 19.83
N LEU A 157 -4.89 4.81 20.10
CA LEU A 157 -5.50 4.03 21.19
C LEU A 157 -5.17 4.62 22.57
N GLU A 158 -3.91 5.02 22.76
CA GLU A 158 -3.45 5.65 23.99
C GLU A 158 -4.13 7.01 24.23
N ALA A 159 -4.25 7.84 23.19
CA ALA A 159 -4.94 9.13 23.25
C ALA A 159 -6.43 8.98 23.61
N THR A 160 -7.07 7.93 23.10
CA THR A 160 -8.48 7.63 23.40
C THR A 160 -8.67 7.15 24.85
N SER A 161 -7.68 6.45 25.41
CA SER A 161 -7.72 5.92 26.78
C SER A 161 -7.41 6.98 27.85
N SER A 162 -6.61 7.99 27.51
CA SER A 162 -6.14 9.02 28.43
C SER A 162 -7.05 10.26 28.52
N SER A 163 -8.05 10.35 27.64
CA SER A 163 -8.93 11.51 27.56
C SER A 163 -9.99 11.51 28.66
N VAL A 164 -10.00 12.58 29.45
CA VAL A 164 -10.91 12.84 30.59
C VAL A 164 -12.37 13.09 30.15
N SER A 165 -12.63 13.18 28.85
CA SER A 165 -13.96 13.28 28.26
C SER A 165 -14.51 11.91 27.86
N ASN A 166 -15.75 11.60 28.24
CA ASN A 166 -16.50 10.35 27.95
C ASN A 166 -16.74 10.05 26.45
N ILE A 167 -15.95 10.62 25.53
CA ILE A 167 -16.13 10.45 24.08
C ILE A 167 -15.25 9.27 23.63
N LYS A 168 -15.88 8.09 23.55
CA LYS A 168 -15.27 6.92 22.91
C LYS A 168 -15.22 7.15 21.40
N LEU A 169 -14.11 7.69 20.90
CA LEU A 169 -13.89 7.81 19.46
C LEU A 169 -13.75 6.42 18.85
N ASN A 170 -14.59 6.11 17.86
CA ASN A 170 -14.48 4.89 17.08
C ASN A 170 -13.60 5.18 15.87
N PHE A 171 -12.34 4.75 15.91
CA PHE A 171 -11.40 4.93 14.81
C PHE A 171 -11.07 3.58 14.17
N GLN A 172 -10.93 3.60 12.85
CA GLN A 172 -10.45 2.49 12.05
C GLN A 172 -9.37 3.02 11.10
N VAL A 173 -8.32 2.22 10.88
CA VAL A 173 -7.28 2.54 9.90
C VAL A 173 -7.22 1.38 8.92
N ALA A 174 -7.16 1.69 7.64
CA ALA A 174 -7.09 0.66 6.61
C ALA A 174 -5.79 -0.15 6.70
N ASP A 175 -5.83 -1.37 6.20
CA ASP A 175 -4.67 -2.25 6.13
C ASP A 175 -4.18 -2.36 4.69
N VAL A 176 -2.87 -2.57 4.53
CA VAL A 176 -2.29 -2.90 3.23
C VAL A 176 -2.77 -4.28 2.81
N THR A 177 -3.24 -4.40 1.56
CA THR A 177 -3.77 -5.66 1.02
C THR A 177 -2.71 -6.76 0.98
N CYS A 178 -1.54 -6.48 0.41
CA CYS A 178 -0.42 -7.42 0.37
C CYS A 178 0.89 -6.71 0.05
N TYR A 179 2.01 -7.37 0.35
CA TYR A 179 3.35 -6.99 -0.13
C TYR A 179 3.87 -7.95 -1.21
N THR A 180 3.18 -9.07 -1.40
CA THR A 180 3.54 -10.13 -2.34
C THR A 180 2.30 -10.51 -3.11
N MET A 181 2.42 -10.58 -4.43
CA MET A 181 1.36 -11.02 -5.32
C MET A 181 1.89 -12.21 -6.11
N ASN A 182 1.14 -13.30 -6.09
CA ASN A 182 1.47 -14.46 -6.91
C ASN A 182 0.39 -14.55 -7.99
N PRO A 183 0.76 -14.91 -9.22
CA PRO A 183 -0.22 -15.12 -10.27
C PRO A 183 -1.18 -16.21 -9.81
N SER A 184 -2.47 -15.95 -9.99
CA SER A 184 -3.50 -16.92 -9.65
C SER A 184 -3.45 -18.04 -10.68
N VAL A 185 -3.07 -19.24 -10.24
CA VAL A 185 -3.16 -20.46 -11.07
C VAL A 185 -4.63 -20.81 -11.18
N ASN A 186 -5.39 -20.19 -12.10
CA ASN A 186 -6.65 -20.71 -12.64
C ASN A 186 -7.16 -19.83 -13.80
N TYR A 187 -7.03 -20.34 -15.01
CA TYR A 187 -7.42 -19.73 -16.29
C TYR A 187 -8.91 -19.93 -16.66
N GLU A 188 -9.81 -20.18 -15.70
CA GLU A 188 -11.21 -20.55 -16.02
C GLU A 188 -12.31 -19.60 -15.51
N ASN A 189 -12.01 -18.46 -14.87
CA ASN A 189 -13.04 -17.48 -14.47
C ASN A 189 -12.71 -16.03 -14.88
N SER A 190 -12.15 -15.85 -16.09
CA SER A 190 -11.71 -14.53 -16.61
C SER A 190 -12.83 -13.55 -16.97
N CYS A 191 -14.11 -13.89 -16.76
CA CYS A 191 -15.21 -12.91 -16.84
C CYS A 191 -15.66 -12.35 -15.47
N ALA A 192 -15.37 -13.01 -14.34
CA ALA A 192 -15.86 -12.57 -13.02
C ALA A 192 -14.88 -11.64 -12.26
N ALA A 193 -13.58 -11.63 -12.63
CA ALA A 193 -12.59 -10.80 -11.93
C ALA A 193 -12.63 -9.31 -12.35
N LEU A 194 -13.16 -9.03 -13.54
CA LEU A 194 -13.37 -7.67 -14.07
C LEU A 194 -14.58 -6.96 -13.45
N GLU A 195 -15.53 -7.70 -12.86
CA GLU A 195 -16.71 -7.13 -12.19
C GLU A 195 -16.38 -6.52 -10.81
N SER A 196 -15.20 -6.81 -10.25
CA SER A 196 -14.80 -6.27 -8.93
C SER A 196 -14.18 -4.87 -8.97
N TYR A 197 -13.98 -4.29 -10.16
CA TYR A 197 -13.30 -3.00 -10.31
C TYR A 197 -14.26 -1.81 -10.40
N VAL A 198 -15.54 -2.04 -10.74
CA VAL A 198 -16.58 -1.00 -10.79
C VAL A 198 -17.96 -1.61 -10.52
N ASP A 199 -18.19 -2.28 -9.39
CA ASP A 199 -19.54 -2.30 -8.84
C ASP A 199 -19.58 -2.74 -7.37
N SER A 200 -20.35 -2.00 -6.59
CA SER A 200 -21.19 -2.60 -5.54
C SER A 200 -22.21 -1.56 -5.11
N PHE A 201 -23.08 -1.17 -6.06
CA PHE A 201 -24.48 -0.93 -5.73
C PHE A 201 -25.22 -2.27 -5.64
N GLN A 202 -25.33 -2.79 -4.40
CA GLN A 202 -26.29 -3.77 -3.85
C GLN A 202 -26.42 -5.23 -4.36
N ASP A 203 -26.41 -6.09 -3.33
CA ASP A 203 -27.23 -7.28 -2.97
C ASP A 203 -27.05 -8.69 -3.60
N ASP A 204 -27.04 -9.65 -2.65
CA ASP A 204 -27.16 -11.12 -2.67
C ASP A 204 -25.96 -11.97 -3.18
N ASP A 205 -25.46 -13.03 -2.51
CA ASP A 205 -26.08 -13.98 -1.58
C ASP A 205 -25.04 -14.73 -0.67
N ALA A 206 -25.54 -15.21 0.46
CA ALA A 206 -25.04 -16.10 1.53
C ALA A 206 -23.60 -16.67 1.55
N SER A 207 -22.76 -16.07 2.41
CA SER A 207 -22.08 -16.79 3.51
C SER A 207 -21.81 -15.81 4.65
N ALA A 208 -21.98 -16.23 5.90
CA ALA A 208 -22.07 -15.35 7.07
C ALA A 208 -20.77 -14.59 7.39
N SER A 209 -20.48 -13.51 6.66
CA SER A 209 -19.53 -12.47 7.06
C SER A 209 -20.29 -11.27 7.60
N THR A 210 -20.19 -11.02 8.90
CA THR A 210 -20.81 -9.90 9.64
C THR A 210 -20.32 -8.50 9.23
N SER A 211 -19.51 -8.38 8.18
CA SER A 211 -18.93 -7.12 7.70
C SER A 211 -18.74 -7.09 6.19
N ASN A 212 -18.93 -5.91 5.60
CA ASN A 212 -18.66 -5.59 4.20
C ASN A 212 -17.18 -5.22 4.05
N LYS A 213 -16.47 -5.87 3.13
CA LYS A 213 -15.05 -5.61 2.84
C LYS A 213 -14.92 -4.60 1.70
N TYR A 214 -14.19 -3.52 1.97
CA TYR A 214 -13.89 -2.47 1.00
C TYR A 214 -12.41 -2.53 0.59
N ARG A 215 -12.11 -2.00 -0.60
CA ARG A 215 -10.75 -1.86 -1.11
C ARG A 215 -10.60 -0.61 -1.97
N ILE A 216 -9.44 0.04 -1.92
CA ILE A 216 -9.05 1.09 -2.87
C ILE A 216 -7.53 1.26 -2.85
N GLY A 217 -6.88 1.40 -4.01
CA GLY A 217 -5.45 1.74 -4.10
C GLY A 217 -4.52 0.84 -3.27
N GLY A 218 -4.81 -0.45 -3.20
CA GLY A 218 -4.06 -1.41 -2.39
C GLY A 218 -4.35 -1.41 -0.88
N LEU A 219 -5.27 -0.57 -0.40
CA LEU A 219 -5.80 -0.59 0.96
C LEU A 219 -7.08 -1.42 1.08
N THR A 220 -7.32 -1.99 2.26
CA THR A 220 -8.55 -2.71 2.58
C THR A 220 -9.02 -2.45 4.01
N TRP A 221 -10.33 -2.45 4.23
CA TRP A 221 -10.94 -2.33 5.55
C TRP A 221 -12.31 -3.02 5.55
N ASN A 222 -12.85 -3.29 6.73
CA ASN A 222 -14.14 -3.94 6.89
C ASN A 222 -15.09 -3.02 7.67
N LEU A 223 -16.30 -2.81 7.16
CA LEU A 223 -17.36 -2.11 7.89
C LEU A 223 -18.43 -3.10 8.36
N PRO A 224 -19.03 -2.91 9.54
CA PRO A 224 -20.21 -3.67 9.93
C PRO A 224 -21.32 -3.52 8.88
N GLN A 225 -22.02 -4.60 8.55
CA GLN A 225 -23.03 -4.64 7.46
C GLN A 225 -24.15 -3.57 7.61
N GLN A 226 -24.39 -3.08 8.82
CA GLN A 226 -25.40 -2.06 9.13
C GLN A 226 -24.95 -0.62 8.89
N ARG A 227 -23.65 -0.36 8.65
CA ARG A 227 -23.10 0.99 8.47
C ARG A 227 -22.68 1.25 7.04
N LYS A 228 -22.94 2.47 6.56
CA LYS A 228 -22.53 2.93 5.23
C LYS A 228 -21.29 3.82 5.31
N MET A 229 -20.54 3.91 4.21
CA MET A 229 -19.34 4.78 4.12
C MET A 229 -19.65 6.25 4.44
N GLY A 230 -20.80 6.78 4.03
CA GLY A 230 -21.18 8.18 4.29
C GLY A 230 -21.39 8.54 5.77
N GLU A 231 -21.45 7.55 6.66
CA GLU A 231 -21.48 7.77 8.12
C GLU A 231 -20.08 8.00 8.71
N TYR A 232 -19.02 7.69 7.96
CA TYR A 232 -17.63 7.83 8.39
C TYR A 232 -17.03 9.16 7.92
N LEU A 233 -16.20 9.73 8.78
CA LEU A 233 -15.28 10.79 8.41
C LEU A 233 -13.99 10.16 7.90
N LEU A 234 -13.65 10.40 6.63
CA LEU A 234 -12.46 9.84 6.00
C LEU A 234 -11.29 10.81 6.19
N PHE A 235 -10.14 10.29 6.63
CA PHE A 235 -8.87 11.01 6.60
C PHE A 235 -7.92 10.36 5.63
N TRP A 236 -7.38 11.14 4.71
CA TRP A 236 -6.28 10.73 3.84
C TRP A 236 -4.95 11.21 4.41
N ILE A 237 -4.00 10.29 4.58
CA ILE A 237 -2.62 10.59 4.94
C ILE A 237 -1.73 10.39 3.71
N GLY A 238 -1.25 11.49 3.14
CA GLY A 238 -0.32 11.47 2.02
C GLY A 238 -0.44 12.70 1.14
N ASP A 239 0.33 12.70 0.06
CA ASP A 239 0.34 13.80 -0.91
C ASP A 239 -0.90 13.75 -1.83
N ASN A 240 -1.19 14.87 -2.49
CA ASN A 240 -2.23 14.97 -3.52
C ASN A 240 -1.73 14.31 -4.81
N ASN A 241 -2.07 13.03 -4.98
CA ASN A 241 -1.70 12.20 -6.12
C ASN A 241 -2.92 11.43 -6.64
N SER A 242 -2.74 10.63 -7.70
CA SER A 242 -3.82 9.85 -8.30
C SER A 242 -4.52 8.89 -7.33
N ALA A 243 -3.84 8.40 -6.28
CA ALA A 243 -4.50 7.59 -5.26
C ALA A 243 -5.46 8.42 -4.40
N PHE A 244 -5.08 9.64 -4.03
CA PHE A 244 -5.98 10.55 -3.33
C PHE A 244 -7.17 10.95 -4.20
N GLU A 245 -6.92 11.31 -5.46
CA GLU A 245 -7.99 11.64 -6.41
C GLU A 245 -9.00 10.49 -6.55
N ASN A 246 -8.51 9.24 -6.65
CA ASN A 246 -9.37 8.06 -6.67
C ASN A 246 -10.20 7.90 -5.39
N VAL A 247 -9.63 8.18 -4.22
CA VAL A 247 -10.37 8.17 -2.94
C VAL A 247 -11.49 9.22 -2.95
N VAL A 248 -11.19 10.44 -3.37
CA VAL A 248 -12.17 11.54 -3.44
C VAL A 248 -13.28 11.24 -4.44
N LEU A 249 -12.95 10.71 -5.62
CA LEU A 249 -13.93 10.33 -6.64
C LEU A 249 -14.81 9.16 -6.19
N THR A 250 -14.22 8.14 -5.57
CA THR A 250 -14.95 6.93 -5.12
C THR A 250 -15.86 7.21 -3.94
N PHE A 251 -15.41 8.04 -3.00
CA PHE A 251 -16.15 8.37 -1.78
C PHE A 251 -16.64 9.81 -1.76
N ASN A 252 -17.10 10.30 -2.92
CA ASN A 252 -17.58 11.67 -3.09
C ASN A 252 -18.75 12.04 -2.15
N GLY A 253 -19.53 11.07 -1.67
CA GLY A 253 -20.58 11.28 -0.69
C GLY A 253 -20.10 11.40 0.77
N CYS A 254 -18.80 11.25 1.04
CA CYS A 254 -18.24 11.27 2.38
C CYS A 254 -17.55 12.62 2.68
N GLU A 255 -17.47 12.98 3.96
CA GLU A 255 -16.59 14.06 4.38
C GLU A 255 -15.15 13.53 4.40
N ILE A 256 -14.29 14.17 3.61
CA ILE A 256 -12.87 13.79 3.47
C ILE A 256 -12.01 14.94 3.98
N GLY A 257 -11.11 14.62 4.91
CA GLY A 257 -10.02 15.49 5.35
C GLY A 257 -8.67 15.00 4.82
N GLU A 258 -7.84 15.91 4.34
CA GLU A 258 -6.48 15.63 3.88
C GLU A 258 -5.44 15.99 4.94
N LEU A 259 -4.43 15.13 5.12
CA LEU A 259 -3.26 15.34 5.96
C LEU A 259 -1.98 15.11 5.14
N GLY A 260 -1.65 16.11 4.32
CA GLY A 260 -0.39 16.17 3.59
C GLY A 260 0.79 16.67 4.43
N SER A 261 1.96 16.70 3.80
CA SER A 261 3.23 17.20 4.36
C SER A 261 3.18 18.67 4.83
N ASN A 262 2.29 19.49 4.25
CA ASN A 262 2.02 20.88 4.66
C ASN A 262 0.79 21.04 5.59
N PHE A 263 0.22 19.93 6.05
CA PHE A 263 -0.83 19.89 7.08
C PHE A 263 -2.00 20.87 6.89
N THR A 264 -2.47 21.04 5.66
CA THR A 264 -3.64 21.89 5.37
C THR A 264 -4.89 21.02 5.34
N PHE A 265 -5.87 21.35 6.17
CA PHE A 265 -7.15 20.63 6.22
C PHE A 265 -8.10 21.25 5.21
N LEU A 266 -8.41 20.50 4.15
CA LEU A 266 -9.48 20.83 3.21
C LEU A 266 -10.65 19.91 3.52
N THR A 267 -11.80 20.49 3.89
CA THR A 267 -13.07 19.76 3.90
C THR A 267 -13.62 19.82 2.50
N PHE A 268 -13.60 18.69 1.81
CA PHE A 268 -14.40 18.54 0.61
C PHE A 268 -15.77 18.05 1.04
N THR A 269 -16.68 18.98 1.38
CA THR A 269 -18.10 18.69 1.18
C THR A 269 -18.29 18.69 -0.32
N CYS A 270 -18.60 17.53 -0.90
CA CYS A 270 -18.88 17.42 -2.33
C CYS A 270 -20.17 18.21 -2.63
N VAL A 271 -20.04 19.51 -2.82
CA VAL A 271 -21.00 20.31 -3.56
C VAL A 271 -20.55 20.17 -5.00
N LEU A 272 -21.14 19.18 -5.68
CA LEU A 272 -21.15 19.12 -7.13
C LEU A 272 -21.64 20.48 -7.66
N LEU A 273 -20.72 21.35 -8.04
CA LEU A 273 -20.99 22.44 -8.95
C LEU A 273 -20.19 22.14 -10.22
N TRP A 274 -20.96 21.55 -11.15
CA TRP A 274 -20.79 21.44 -12.61
C TRP A 274 -19.61 22.18 -13.23
#